data_AF-A0A9P0I014-F1
#
_entry.id   AF-A0A9P0I014-F1
#
_cell.length_a   1.000
_cell.length_b   1.000
_cell.length_c   1.000
_cell.angle_alpha   90.00
_cell.angle_beta   90.00
_cell.angle_gamma   90.00
#
_symmetry.space_group_name_H-M   'P 1'
#
loop_
_entity.id
_entity.type
_entity.pdbx_description
1 polymer ?
#
loop_
_entity_poly.entity_id
_entity_poly.type
_entity_poly.pdbx_seq_one_letter_code
_entity_poly.pdbx_strand_id
1 'polypeptide(L)'
;MVSGGDFRLVTKACDCSKSKWIHDFMQSYTNLTLKKCPYPPGRYAYYNIELPPKNIPLPIVKGDYWIKFEFIVTDTKESIVEVDSLLHYDPTANAKRSKGKKG
;
A
#
# COMPACT_ATOMS: atom_id res chain seq x y z
N MET A 1 -19.71 3.54 12.23
CA MET A 1 -19.91 3.07 10.84
C MET A 1 -19.01 1.87 10.64
N VAL A 2 -19.61 0.70 10.42
CA VAL A 2 -18.89 -0.57 10.21
C VAL A 2 -18.70 -0.72 8.70
N SER A 3 -17.51 -0.42 8.18
CA SER A 3 -17.17 -0.81 6.80
C SER A 3 -16.18 -1.97 6.85
N GLY A 4 -16.72 -3.16 7.11
CA GLY A 4 -16.04 -4.45 6.92
C GLY A 4 -16.54 -5.11 5.65
N GLY A 5 -16.54 -4.38 4.53
CA GLY A 5 -16.90 -4.91 3.21
C GLY A 5 -15.68 -4.98 2.31
N ASP A 6 -15.72 -5.88 1.33
CA ASP A 6 -14.70 -5.97 0.28
C ASP A 6 -14.63 -4.63 -0.45
N PHE A 7 -13.48 -3.96 -0.37
CA PHE A 7 -13.25 -2.72 -1.09
C PHE A 7 -12.27 -2.98 -2.23
N ARG A 8 -12.64 -2.58 -3.44
CA ARG A 8 -11.78 -2.66 -4.61
C ARG A 8 -11.45 -1.26 -5.10
N LEU A 9 -10.17 -0.93 -5.15
CA LEU A 9 -9.69 0.35 -5.66
C LEU A 9 -8.97 0.09 -6.99
N VAL A 10 -9.60 0.51 -8.09
CA VAL A 10 -9.02 0.39 -9.43
C VAL A 10 -8.70 1.79 -9.92
N THR A 11 -7.43 2.01 -10.27
CA THR A 11 -6.99 3.29 -10.82
C THR A 11 -5.76 3.08 -11.69
N LYS A 12 -5.52 4.01 -12.62
CA LYS A 12 -4.31 3.98 -13.44
C LYS A 12 -3.11 4.28 -12.55
N ALA A 13 -2.03 3.52 -12.72
CA ALA A 13 -0.82 3.68 -11.90
C ALA A 13 -0.23 5.10 -11.93
N CYS A 14 -0.45 5.84 -13.02
CA CYS A 14 -0.04 7.24 -13.15
C CYS A 14 -0.99 8.26 -12.52
N ASP A 15 -2.24 7.89 -12.29
CA ASP A 15 -3.18 8.72 -11.54
C ASP A 15 -3.01 8.50 -10.03
N CYS A 16 -2.59 7.30 -9.61
CA CYS A 16 -2.16 7.01 -8.24
C CYS A 16 -1.09 7.99 -7.73
N SER A 17 -0.04 8.23 -8.51
CA SER A 17 1.07 9.10 -8.08
C SER A 17 0.69 10.57 -7.95
N LYS A 18 -0.47 11.01 -8.47
CA LYS A 18 -0.98 12.38 -8.27
C LYS A 18 -1.56 12.58 -6.87
N SER A 19 -1.98 11.50 -6.19
CA SER A 19 -2.42 11.58 -4.81
C SER A 19 -1.23 11.92 -3.92
N LYS A 20 -1.30 13.03 -3.19
CA LYS A 20 -0.23 13.47 -2.28
C LYS A 20 0.18 12.36 -1.31
N TRP A 21 -0.79 11.62 -0.75
CA TRP A 21 -0.51 10.51 0.16
C TRP A 21 0.28 9.38 -0.52
N ILE A 22 -0.14 8.94 -1.71
CA ILE A 22 0.56 7.89 -2.46
C ILE A 22 1.94 8.37 -2.88
N HIS A 23 2.04 9.63 -3.33
CA HIS A 23 3.31 10.26 -3.69
C HIS A 23 4.29 10.22 -2.53
N ASP A 24 3.88 10.71 -1.35
CA ASP A 24 4.73 10.78 -0.17
C ASP A 24 5.08 9.38 0.36
N PHE A 25 4.14 8.44 0.33
CA PHE A 25 4.37 7.03 0.68
C PHE A 25 5.41 6.40 -0.25
N MET A 26 5.15 6.44 -1.55
CA MET A 26 6.02 5.81 -2.53
C MET A 26 7.41 6.48 -2.55
N GLN A 27 7.50 7.80 -2.35
CA GLN A 27 8.79 8.48 -2.26
C GLN A 27 9.58 8.09 -1.00
N SER A 28 8.90 7.78 0.10
CA SER A 28 9.55 7.43 1.37
C SER A 28 9.98 5.97 1.45
N TYR A 29 9.23 5.08 0.80
CA TYR A 29 9.38 3.63 0.96
C TYR A 29 9.77 2.91 -0.32
N THR A 30 10.00 3.63 -1.42
CA THR A 30 10.39 3.02 -2.70
C THR A 30 11.43 3.87 -3.43
N ASN A 31 12.15 3.25 -4.35
CA ASN A 31 13.02 3.95 -5.30
C ASN A 31 12.31 4.32 -6.61
N LEU A 32 10.96 4.29 -6.67
CA LEU A 32 10.21 4.65 -7.87
C LEU A 32 10.32 6.15 -8.15
N THR A 33 10.69 6.49 -9.39
CA THR A 33 10.62 7.87 -9.90
C THR A 33 9.18 8.24 -10.25
N LEU A 34 8.38 8.62 -9.24
CA LEU A 34 6.95 8.94 -9.34
C LEU A 34 6.62 10.15 -10.22
N LYS A 35 7.62 10.99 -10.50
CA LYS A 35 7.49 12.21 -11.32
C LYS A 35 7.50 11.95 -12.82
N LYS A 36 7.90 10.76 -13.26
CA LYS A 36 8.00 10.39 -14.67
C LYS A 36 7.11 9.19 -14.94
N CYS A 37 5.92 9.49 -15.43
CA CYS A 37 5.01 8.52 -16.00
C CYS A 37 5.10 8.59 -17.53
N PRO A 38 5.13 7.45 -18.26
CA PRO A 38 5.14 6.07 -17.77
C PRO A 38 6.44 5.71 -17.02
N TYR A 39 6.33 4.80 -16.06
CA TYR A 39 7.49 4.36 -15.28
C TYR A 39 8.48 3.63 -16.21
N PRO A 40 9.78 4.02 -16.22
CA PRO A 40 10.76 3.38 -17.08
C PRO A 40 10.94 1.89 -16.72
N PRO A 41 11.36 1.05 -17.67
CA PRO A 41 11.76 -0.32 -17.35
C PRO A 41 12.95 -0.30 -16.38
N GLY A 42 12.86 -1.06 -15.29
CA GLY A 42 13.88 -1.07 -14.26
C GLY A 42 13.52 -1.94 -13.07
N ARG A 43 14.43 -2.04 -12.10
CA ARG A 43 14.20 -2.72 -10.83
C ARG A 43 13.72 -1.72 -9.78
N TYR A 44 12.49 -1.93 -9.34
CA TYR A 44 11.90 -1.17 -8.24
C TYR A 44 11.91 -1.99 -6.97
N ALA A 45 12.25 -1.35 -5.88
CA ALA A 45 12.35 -1.96 -4.59
C ALA A 45 11.60 -1.14 -3.55
N TYR A 46 10.95 -1.87 -2.67
CA TYR A 46 10.13 -1.37 -1.59
C TYR A 46 10.85 -1.69 -0.29
N TYR A 47 10.96 -0.71 0.60
CA TYR A 47 11.75 -0.81 1.83
C TYR A 47 10.96 -0.24 3.01
N ASN A 48 11.05 -0.89 4.17
CA ASN A 48 10.51 -0.38 5.45
C ASN A 48 9.03 0.02 5.40
N ILE A 49 8.23 -0.64 4.58
CA ILE A 49 6.79 -0.39 4.53
C ILE A 49 6.16 -0.89 5.83
N GLU A 50 5.51 0.02 6.55
CA GLU A 50 4.61 -0.35 7.63
C GLU A 50 3.17 -0.27 7.13
N LEU A 51 2.49 -1.42 7.06
CA LEU A 51 1.07 -1.50 6.75
C LEU A 51 0.22 -1.56 8.03
N PRO A 52 -0.91 -0.84 8.10
CA PRO A 52 -1.31 0.27 7.22
C PRO A 52 -0.49 1.54 7.54
N PRO A 53 -0.05 2.32 6.53
CA PRO A 53 0.54 3.63 6.78
C PRO A 53 -0.43 4.50 7.59
N LYS A 54 0.09 5.21 8.60
CA LYS A 54 -0.70 5.97 9.59
C LYS A 54 -1.68 6.99 8.99
N ASN A 55 -1.48 7.39 7.73
CA ASN A 55 -2.28 8.40 7.02
C ASN A 55 -3.15 7.81 5.90
N ILE A 56 -3.40 6.49 5.89
CA ILE A 56 -4.32 5.89 4.95
C ILE A 56 -5.75 6.38 5.24
N PRO A 57 -6.45 7.02 4.28
CA PRO A 57 -7.85 7.44 4.44
C PRO A 57 -8.84 6.28 4.27
N LEU A 58 -8.38 5.03 4.35
CA LEU A 58 -9.24 3.85 4.27
C LEU A 58 -9.77 3.54 5.68
N PRO A 59 -11.10 3.42 5.85
CA PRO A 59 -11.70 2.99 7.10
C PRO A 59 -11.48 1.48 7.30
N ILE A 60 -10.24 1.08 7.60
CA ILE A 60 -9.90 -0.30 7.95
C ILE A 60 -10.36 -0.51 9.39
N VAL A 61 -11.45 -1.25 9.59
CA VAL A 61 -11.91 -1.62 10.93
C VAL A 61 -10.94 -2.63 11.56
N LYS A 62 -10.98 -2.84 12.87
CA LYS A 62 -10.12 -3.84 13.51
C LYS A 62 -10.52 -5.23 13.03
N GLY A 63 -9.59 -5.98 12.45
CA GLY A 63 -9.85 -7.32 11.93
C GLY A 63 -8.74 -7.80 10.99
N ASP A 64 -8.79 -9.07 10.63
CA ASP A 64 -7.88 -9.66 9.66
C ASP A 64 -8.42 -9.43 8.25
N TYR A 65 -7.54 -9.01 7.34
CA TYR A 65 -7.92 -8.69 5.95
C TYR A 65 -7.04 -9.43 4.97
N TRP A 66 -7.66 -10.05 3.99
CA TRP A 66 -6.96 -10.45 2.78
C TRP A 66 -6.84 -9.24 1.86
N ILE A 67 -5.60 -8.84 1.58
CA ILE A 67 -5.31 -7.76 0.66
C ILE A 67 -4.73 -8.36 -0.60
N LYS A 68 -5.41 -8.10 -1.71
CA LYS A 68 -4.95 -8.44 -3.05
C LYS A 68 -4.52 -7.17 -3.78
N PHE A 69 -3.26 -7.11 -4.17
CA PHE A 69 -2.73 -6.08 -5.04
C PHE A 69 -2.44 -6.65 -6.43
N GLU A 70 -3.03 -6.06 -7.45
CA GLU A 70 -2.84 -6.45 -8.84
C GLU A 70 -2.36 -5.26 -9.68
N PHE A 71 -1.31 -5.47 -10.46
CA PHE A 71 -0.91 -4.58 -11.54
C PHE A 71 -1.24 -5.26 -12.87
N ILE A 72 -2.06 -4.59 -13.68
CA ILE A 72 -2.58 -5.15 -14.93
C ILE A 72 -2.22 -4.21 -16.08
N VAL A 73 -1.77 -4.76 -17.21
CA VAL A 73 -1.59 -4.01 -18.45
C VAL A 73 -2.96 -3.46 -18.90
N THR A 74 -3.06 -2.15 -19.11
CA THR A 74 -4.37 -1.51 -19.39
C THR A 74 -5.00 -2.02 -20.68
N ASP A 75 -4.19 -2.28 -21.71
CA ASP A 75 -4.65 -2.66 -23.04
C ASP A 75 -4.92 -4.16 -23.17
N THR A 76 -3.98 -5.02 -22.77
CA THR A 76 -4.10 -6.49 -22.90
C THR A 76 -4.83 -7.17 -21.74
N LYS A 77 -5.03 -6.46 -20.62
CA LYS A 77 -5.56 -7.00 -19.36
C LYS A 77 -4.72 -8.13 -18.75
N GLU A 78 -3.48 -8.27 -19.18
CA GLU A 78 -2.55 -9.25 -18.61
C GLU A 78 -2.06 -8.79 -17.22
N SER A 79 -2.05 -9.70 -16.25
CA SER A 79 -1.48 -9.45 -14.94
C SER A 79 0.03 -9.40 -15.03
N ILE A 80 0.62 -8.29 -14.58
CA ILE A 80 2.07 -8.09 -14.51
C ILE A 80 2.57 -8.53 -13.13
N VAL A 81 1.81 -8.20 -12.08
CA VAL A 81 2.14 -8.51 -10.69
C VAL A 81 0.85 -8.78 -9.94
N GLU A 82 0.84 -9.86 -9.17
CA GLU A 82 -0.21 -10.21 -8.24
C GLU A 82 0.43 -10.49 -6.87
N VAL A 83 -0.05 -9.80 -5.84
CA VAL A 83 0.42 -9.97 -4.47
C VAL A 83 -0.79 -10.19 -3.58
N ASP A 84 -0.90 -11.38 -3.02
CA ASP A 84 -1.86 -11.71 -1.98
C ASP A 84 -1.16 -11.67 -0.62
N SER A 85 -1.73 -10.89 0.30
CA SER A 85 -1.17 -10.73 1.65
C SER A 85 -2.29 -10.76 2.68
N LEU A 86 -2.10 -11.54 3.74
CA LEU A 86 -2.93 -11.46 4.94
C LEU A 86 -2.41 -10.33 5.84
N LEU A 87 -3.22 -9.29 6.01
CA LEU A 87 -3.01 -8.27 7.03
C LEU A 87 -3.69 -8.73 8.33
N HIS A 88 -2.92 -9.35 9.22
CA HIS A 88 -3.38 -9.76 10.55
C HIS A 88 -3.42 -8.58 11.52
N TYR A 89 -4.52 -8.44 12.27
CA TYR A 89 -4.65 -7.44 13.31
C TYR A 89 -4.02 -7.92 14.62
N ASP A 90 -2.85 -7.38 14.96
CA ASP A 90 -2.21 -7.61 16.26
C ASP A 90 -2.64 -6.52 17.28
N PRO A 91 -3.50 -6.84 18.27
CA PRO A 91 -3.93 -5.88 19.30
C PRO A 91 -2.79 -5.44 20.24
N THR A 92 -1.66 -6.16 20.26
CA THR A 92 -0.50 -5.93 21.14
C THR A 92 0.63 -5.14 20.49
N ALA A 93 0.61 -4.95 19.16
CA ALA A 93 1.67 -4.27 18.42
C ALA A 93 1.93 -2.84 18.92
N ASN A 94 0.88 -2.10 19.29
CA ASN A 94 1.01 -0.74 19.83
C ASN A 94 1.62 -0.71 21.24
N ALA A 95 1.39 -1.74 22.06
CA ALA A 95 1.95 -1.83 23.41
C ALA A 95 3.46 -2.15 23.38
N LYS A 96 3.91 -2.97 22.42
CA LYS A 96 5.34 -3.28 22.22
C LYS A 96 6.14 -2.04 21.77
N ARG A 97 5.56 -1.19 20.93
CA ARG A 97 6.18 0.08 20.47
C ARG A 97 6.43 1.10 21.59
N SER A 98 5.51 1.21 22.54
CA SER A 98 5.67 2.11 23.70
C SER A 98 6.86 1.70 24.58
N LYS A 99 7.10 0.40 24.73
CA LYS A 99 8.22 -0.13 25.53
C LYS A 99 9.58 -0.02 24.84
N GLY A 100 9.64 0.07 23.52
CA GLY A 100 10.91 0.20 22.76
C GLY A 100 11.49 1.62 22.68
N LYS A 101 10.77 2.65 23.14
CA LYS A 101 11.21 4.06 23.08
C LYS A 101 11.85 4.56 24.39
N LYS A 102 12.07 3.65 25.36
CA LYS A 102 12.89 3.88 26.55
C LYS A 102 14.01 2.86 26.55
N GLY A 103 15.18 3.27 26.06
CA GLY A 103 16.40 2.47 25.98
C GLY A 103 17.43 3.25 25.17
#